data_AF-A0A1Q9UP34-F1
#
_entry.id   AF-A0A1Q9UP34-F1
#
_cell.length_a   1.000
_cell.length_b   1.000
_cell.length_c   1.000
_cell.angle_alpha   90.00
_cell.angle_beta   90.00
_cell.angle_gamma   90.00
#
_symmetry.space_group_name_H-M   'P 1'
#
loop_
_entity.id
_entity.type
_entity.pdbx_description
1 polymer ?
#
loop_
_entity_poly.entity_id
_entity_poly.type
_entity_poly.pdbx_seq_one_letter_code
_entity_poly.pdbx_strand_id
1 'polypeptide(L)'
;MSNATSVKEVDGILRRQGTFTGHSPSNSDRVSAWRKLGGLHDRAFTEPEVVQGNWVITRSLCDRCLPSPMGGHARMSDRGWVCLKHKRWLGDHTQVDLKDFGEVVVAERHWRASLTQRGIVVDCPLVLLAEEAATVGISKTVLEQRADRCKDPSPALLVYPETVRLARLLSRPSFLDSMLGTEPAAWKRATVEREVSMVLPDALDAEAWRALARVWQFVLDLQDVVRDGHLLGTLPDDRWNVLRLWSGFPKFQSAGVPQVDQLM
;
A
#
# COMPACT_ATOMS: atom_id res chain seq x y z
N MET A 1 -45.17 5.83 5.88
CA MET A 1 -43.87 6.32 5.38
C MET A 1 -43.43 5.37 4.28
N SER A 2 -43.25 5.84 3.04
CA SER A 2 -42.76 4.97 1.96
C SER A 2 -41.26 4.75 2.13
N ASN A 3 -40.84 3.50 2.34
CA ASN A 3 -39.43 3.15 2.29
C ASN A 3 -38.98 3.24 0.82
N ALA A 4 -38.34 4.35 0.45
CA ALA A 4 -37.71 4.49 -0.85
C ALA A 4 -36.54 3.51 -0.93
N THR A 5 -36.47 2.74 -2.02
CA THR A 5 -35.45 1.70 -2.23
C THR A 5 -34.49 2.07 -3.35
N SER A 6 -34.76 3.14 -4.09
CA SER A 6 -33.89 3.64 -5.16
C SER A 6 -33.38 5.06 -4.92
N VAL A 7 -32.19 5.37 -5.47
CA VAL A 7 -31.57 6.71 -5.42
C VAL A 7 -32.52 7.78 -5.96
N LYS A 8 -33.25 7.48 -7.03
CA LYS A 8 -34.20 8.40 -7.68
C LYS A 8 -35.39 8.73 -6.77
N GLU A 9 -35.89 7.76 -6.02
CA GLU A 9 -37.00 7.96 -5.09
C GLU A 9 -36.56 8.78 -3.87
N VAL A 10 -35.39 8.46 -3.31
CA VAL A 10 -34.81 9.22 -2.18
C VAL A 10 -34.54 10.67 -2.60
N ASP A 11 -33.94 10.89 -3.78
CA ASP A 11 -33.75 12.23 -4.36
C ASP A 11 -35.08 12.97 -4.51
N GLY A 12 -36.12 12.30 -5.00
CA GLY A 12 -37.45 12.88 -5.15
C GLY A 12 -38.11 13.25 -3.82
N ILE A 13 -37.87 12.49 -2.76
CA ILE A 13 -38.33 12.81 -1.40
C ILE A 13 -37.58 14.02 -0.85
N LEU A 14 -36.25 14.02 -0.92
CA LEU A 14 -35.41 15.12 -0.41
C LEU A 14 -35.68 16.46 -1.11
N ARG A 15 -35.92 16.43 -2.42
CA ARG A 15 -36.32 17.63 -3.17
C ARG A 15 -37.68 18.16 -2.73
N ARG A 16 -38.67 17.26 -2.53
CA ARG A 16 -40.00 17.65 -2.01
C ARG A 16 -39.94 18.22 -0.60
N GLN A 17 -38.97 17.78 0.19
CA GLN A 17 -38.69 18.31 1.53
C GLN A 17 -37.84 19.59 1.52
N GLY A 18 -37.46 20.09 0.33
CA GLY A 18 -36.68 21.32 0.18
C GLY A 18 -35.22 21.20 0.61
N THR A 19 -34.68 19.99 0.76
CA THR A 19 -33.28 19.79 1.18
C THR A 19 -32.27 20.27 0.14
N PHE A 20 -32.61 20.13 -1.15
CA PHE A 20 -31.88 20.72 -2.28
C PHE A 20 -32.82 20.82 -3.50
N THR A 21 -32.49 21.68 -4.46
CA THR A 21 -33.30 21.92 -5.67
C THR A 21 -32.61 21.49 -6.98
N GLY A 22 -31.29 21.36 -6.95
CA GLY A 22 -30.48 20.98 -8.11
C GLY A 22 -30.72 19.53 -8.55
N HIS A 23 -30.78 19.33 -9.87
CA HIS A 23 -30.91 18.00 -10.48
C HIS A 23 -29.54 17.38 -10.82
N SER A 24 -28.47 18.20 -10.82
CA SER A 24 -27.12 17.74 -11.11
C SER A 24 -26.63 16.78 -10.02
N PRO A 25 -26.01 15.65 -10.40
CA PRO A 25 -25.36 14.78 -9.45
C PRO A 25 -24.27 15.45 -8.62
N SER A 26 -23.61 16.48 -9.17
CA SER A 26 -22.53 17.23 -8.54
C SER A 26 -22.98 18.43 -7.70
N ASN A 27 -24.29 18.65 -7.55
CA ASN A 27 -24.80 19.73 -6.70
C ASN A 27 -24.34 19.53 -5.24
N SER A 28 -23.69 20.54 -4.66
CA SER A 28 -23.09 20.47 -3.32
C SER A 28 -24.09 20.12 -2.22
N ASP A 29 -25.32 20.61 -2.32
CA ASP A 29 -26.37 20.42 -1.32
C ASP A 29 -26.95 19.02 -1.40
N ARG A 30 -27.10 18.50 -2.63
CA ARG A 30 -27.44 17.08 -2.88
C ARG A 30 -26.38 16.17 -2.26
N VAL A 31 -25.11 16.43 -2.52
CA VAL A 31 -23.99 15.64 -1.96
C VAL A 31 -24.01 15.68 -0.42
N SER A 32 -24.22 16.86 0.18
CA SER A 32 -24.33 17.03 1.63
C SER A 32 -25.52 16.27 2.24
N ALA A 33 -26.69 16.31 1.59
CA ALA A 33 -27.88 15.60 2.02
C ALA A 33 -27.69 14.07 1.99
N TRP A 34 -27.06 13.54 0.94
CA TRP A 34 -26.73 12.13 0.84
C TRP A 34 -25.70 11.68 1.87
N ARG A 35 -24.68 12.51 2.19
CA ARG A 35 -23.74 12.25 3.28
C ARG A 35 -24.46 12.12 4.63
N LYS A 36 -25.38 13.05 4.93
CA LYS A 36 -26.17 13.05 6.17
C LYS A 36 -27.11 11.84 6.27
N LEU A 37 -27.82 11.49 5.20
CA LEU A 37 -28.74 10.35 5.18
C LEU A 37 -28.03 9.00 5.35
N GLY A 38 -26.85 8.85 4.76
CA GLY A 38 -26.11 7.60 4.85
C GLY A 38 -25.35 7.42 6.18
N GLY A 39 -25.34 8.42 7.07
CA GLY A 39 -24.42 8.45 8.22
C GLY A 39 -22.96 8.28 7.80
N LEU A 40 -22.65 8.67 6.56
CA LEU A 40 -21.37 8.39 5.93
C LEU A 40 -20.35 9.42 6.41
N HIS A 41 -19.21 8.94 6.89
CA HIS A 41 -18.09 9.79 7.28
C HIS A 41 -17.69 10.71 6.12
N ASP A 42 -17.28 11.95 6.39
CA ASP A 42 -16.97 12.96 5.36
C ASP A 42 -15.98 12.48 4.28
N ARG A 43 -15.15 11.50 4.64
CA ARG A 43 -14.14 10.87 3.76
C ARG A 43 -14.67 9.78 2.83
N ALA A 44 -15.90 9.32 2.98
CA ALA A 44 -16.47 8.23 2.19
C ALA A 44 -16.49 8.51 0.67
N PHE A 45 -16.40 9.79 0.28
CA PHE A 45 -16.37 10.25 -1.11
C PHE A 45 -15.12 11.07 -1.45
N THR A 46 -14.11 11.10 -0.57
CA THR A 46 -12.87 11.87 -0.79
C THR A 46 -11.62 11.00 -0.73
N GLU A 47 -11.78 9.68 -0.63
CA GLU A 47 -10.63 8.79 -0.64
C GLU A 47 -9.94 8.86 -2.02
N PRO A 48 -8.64 9.17 -2.06
CA PRO A 48 -7.94 9.43 -3.32
C PRO A 48 -7.91 8.18 -4.20
N GLU A 49 -8.03 8.38 -5.51
CA GLU A 49 -7.82 7.31 -6.50
C GLU A 49 -6.32 7.00 -6.66
N VAL A 50 -5.48 8.00 -6.39
CA VAL A 50 -4.02 7.94 -6.51
C VAL A 50 -3.38 8.60 -5.31
N VAL A 51 -2.42 7.93 -4.68
CA VAL A 51 -1.56 8.49 -3.63
C VAL A 51 -0.12 8.50 -4.09
N GLN A 52 0.45 9.69 -4.22
CA GLN A 52 1.84 9.89 -4.63
C GLN A 52 2.19 9.18 -5.95
N GLY A 53 1.23 9.00 -6.87
CA GLY A 53 1.41 8.27 -8.14
C GLY A 53 1.01 6.79 -8.09
N ASN A 54 0.72 6.22 -6.92
CA ASN A 54 0.24 4.84 -6.80
C ASN A 54 -1.29 4.78 -6.80
N TRP A 55 -1.86 3.89 -7.61
CA TRP A 55 -3.31 3.65 -7.63
C TRP A 55 -3.82 3.00 -6.35
N VAL A 56 -4.92 3.51 -5.82
CA VAL A 56 -5.60 2.97 -4.65
C VAL A 56 -6.72 2.04 -5.11
N ILE A 57 -6.53 0.74 -4.86
CA ILE A 57 -7.54 -0.26 -5.19
C ILE A 57 -8.74 -0.24 -4.23
N THR A 58 -9.88 -0.68 -4.74
CA THR A 58 -11.08 -0.95 -3.95
C THR A 58 -10.95 -2.33 -3.29
N ARG A 59 -11.22 -2.42 -1.99
CA ARG A 59 -10.99 -3.63 -1.20
C ARG A 59 -12.14 -3.92 -0.25
N SER A 60 -12.28 -5.19 0.14
CA SER A 60 -13.24 -5.62 1.14
C SER A 60 -12.99 -4.92 2.48
N LEU A 61 -14.06 -4.40 3.07
CA LEU A 61 -14.08 -3.88 4.43
C LEU A 61 -14.34 -5.02 5.41
N CYS A 62 -13.84 -4.87 6.63
CA CYS A 62 -14.06 -5.87 7.67
C CYS A 62 -15.56 -6.07 7.94
N ASP A 63 -16.03 -7.32 7.90
CA ASP A 63 -17.45 -7.66 8.02
C ASP A 63 -18.00 -7.36 9.42
N ARG A 64 -17.11 -7.32 10.42
CA ARG A 64 -17.48 -6.89 11.79
C ARG A 64 -17.54 -5.38 11.93
N CYS A 65 -16.81 -4.63 11.10
CA CYS A 65 -16.92 -3.16 11.07
C CYS A 65 -18.17 -2.71 10.33
N LEU A 66 -18.50 -3.41 9.25
CA LEU A 66 -19.66 -3.13 8.42
C LEU A 66 -20.43 -4.44 8.23
N PRO A 67 -21.35 -4.77 9.16
CA PRO A 67 -22.19 -5.95 9.05
C PRO A 67 -23.19 -5.74 7.91
N SER A 68 -22.80 -6.17 6.71
CA SER A 68 -23.62 -6.06 5.50
C SER A 68 -23.74 -7.43 4.85
N PRO A 69 -24.95 -7.89 4.51
CA PRO A 69 -25.13 -9.17 3.81
C PRO A 69 -24.54 -9.16 2.39
N MET A 70 -24.33 -7.97 1.80
CA MET A 70 -23.67 -7.83 0.49
C MET A 70 -22.15 -7.64 0.59
N GLY A 71 -21.60 -7.67 1.82
CA GLY A 71 -20.26 -7.16 2.09
C GLY A 71 -20.18 -5.64 1.90
N GLY A 72 -19.01 -5.08 2.17
CA GLY A 72 -18.73 -3.68 1.89
C GLY A 72 -17.36 -3.54 1.27
N HIS A 73 -17.23 -2.62 0.32
CA HIS A 73 -15.97 -2.34 -0.34
C HIS A 73 -15.67 -0.86 -0.27
N ALA A 74 -14.40 -0.51 -0.08
CA ALA A 74 -13.96 0.87 -0.15
C ALA A 74 -12.49 0.95 -0.60
N ARG A 75 -12.12 2.12 -1.10
CA ARG A 75 -10.71 2.49 -1.21
C ARG A 75 -10.19 2.77 0.21
N MET A 76 -8.98 2.32 0.49
CA MET A 76 -8.31 2.58 1.77
C MET A 76 -6.84 2.79 1.45
N SER A 77 -6.41 4.05 1.43
CA SER A 77 -5.00 4.39 1.18
C SER A 77 -4.15 4.34 2.45
N ASP A 78 -4.78 4.50 3.61
CA ASP A 78 -4.12 4.64 4.91
C ASP A 78 -3.87 3.33 5.67
N ARG A 79 -4.23 2.18 5.08
CA ARG A 79 -4.28 0.88 5.80
C ARG A 79 -3.73 -0.25 4.95
N GLY A 80 -3.14 -1.24 5.61
CA GLY A 80 -2.70 -2.46 4.98
C GLY A 80 -3.87 -3.44 4.81
N TRP A 81 -3.59 -4.73 4.91
CA TRP A 81 -4.58 -5.80 4.73
C TRP A 81 -5.25 -6.26 6.03
N VAL A 82 -5.09 -5.52 7.13
CA VAL A 82 -5.55 -5.96 8.45
C VAL A 82 -6.48 -4.95 9.10
N CYS A 83 -7.63 -5.44 9.57
CA CYS A 83 -8.48 -4.72 10.48
C CYS A 83 -7.92 -4.78 11.91
N LEU A 84 -7.27 -3.72 12.38
CA LEU A 84 -6.75 -3.68 13.76
C LEU A 84 -7.84 -3.79 14.84
N LYS A 85 -9.04 -3.26 14.59
CA LYS A 85 -10.15 -3.27 15.56
C LYS A 85 -10.63 -4.68 15.86
N HIS A 86 -10.82 -5.48 14.83
CA HIS A 86 -11.36 -6.84 14.95
C HIS A 86 -10.31 -7.94 14.77
N LYS A 87 -9.04 -7.55 14.56
CA LYS A 87 -7.90 -8.44 14.28
C LYS A 87 -8.24 -9.44 13.17
N ARG A 88 -8.61 -8.93 11.99
CA ARG A 88 -8.96 -9.78 10.83
C ARG A 88 -8.13 -9.43 9.61
N TRP A 89 -7.77 -10.46 8.84
CA TRP A 89 -7.21 -10.34 7.51
C TRP A 89 -8.29 -9.92 6.50
N LEU A 90 -7.93 -9.06 5.56
CA LEU A 90 -8.80 -8.47 4.54
C LEU A 90 -8.24 -8.63 3.11
N GLY A 91 -7.10 -9.32 2.94
CA GLY A 91 -6.40 -9.46 1.65
C GLY A 91 -7.10 -10.30 0.61
N ASP A 92 -8.07 -11.10 1.04
CA ASP A 92 -8.71 -12.11 0.22
C ASP A 92 -10.23 -12.01 0.34
N HIS A 93 -10.95 -12.83 -0.43
CA HIS A 93 -12.41 -12.93 -0.32
C HIS A 93 -12.88 -13.50 1.04
N THR A 94 -12.01 -14.24 1.75
CA THR A 94 -12.31 -14.84 3.04
C THR A 94 -11.58 -14.10 4.16
N GLN A 95 -12.33 -13.45 5.07
CA GLN A 95 -11.72 -12.77 6.22
C GLN A 95 -11.32 -13.76 7.32
N VAL A 96 -10.02 -13.89 7.55
CA VAL A 96 -9.44 -14.78 8.57
C VAL A 96 -9.30 -14.06 9.91
N ASP A 97 -9.61 -14.74 11.02
CA ASP A 97 -9.36 -14.24 12.38
C ASP A 97 -7.87 -14.38 12.73
N LEU A 98 -7.27 -13.31 13.27
CA LEU A 98 -5.85 -13.22 13.58
C LEU A 98 -5.57 -13.29 15.09
N LYS A 99 -6.53 -13.74 15.90
CA LYS A 99 -6.37 -13.85 17.35
C LYS A 99 -5.10 -14.57 17.76
N ASP A 100 -4.80 -15.68 17.08
CA ASP A 100 -3.64 -16.53 17.37
C ASP A 100 -2.45 -16.25 16.43
N PHE A 101 -2.53 -15.23 15.57
CA PHE A 101 -1.47 -14.81 14.65
C PHE A 101 -1.11 -13.32 14.81
N GLY A 102 -0.58 -12.99 16.00
CA GLY A 102 -0.34 -11.60 16.41
C GLY A 102 0.71 -10.83 15.60
N GLU A 103 1.68 -11.50 14.97
CA GLU A 103 2.74 -10.87 14.17
C GLU A 103 2.16 -10.07 13.00
N VAL A 104 1.06 -10.54 12.40
CA VAL A 104 0.33 -9.86 11.31
C VAL A 104 -0.30 -8.55 11.81
N VAL A 105 -0.82 -8.54 13.04
CA VAL A 105 -1.38 -7.32 13.67
C VAL A 105 -0.28 -6.30 13.97
N VAL A 106 0.90 -6.75 14.40
CA VAL A 106 2.07 -5.89 14.61
C VAL A 106 2.55 -5.30 13.28
N ALA A 107 2.60 -6.11 12.22
CA ALA A 107 2.95 -5.66 10.88
C ALA A 107 2.02 -4.53 10.40
N GLU A 108 0.71 -4.67 10.58
CA GLU A 108 -0.25 -3.61 10.26
C GLU A 108 -0.02 -2.31 11.04
N ARG A 109 0.38 -2.39 12.31
CA ARG A 109 0.74 -1.18 13.07
C ARG A 109 1.94 -0.48 12.45
N HIS A 110 2.95 -1.24 12.05
CA HIS A 110 4.11 -0.69 11.34
C HIS A 110 3.77 -0.15 9.95
N TRP A 111 2.82 -0.78 9.24
CA TRP A 111 2.29 -0.26 7.99
C TRP A 111 1.76 1.17 8.17
N ARG A 112 0.80 1.35 9.08
CA ARG A 112 0.15 2.65 9.33
C ARG A 112 1.12 3.70 9.85
N ALA A 113 2.08 3.28 10.67
CA ALA A 113 3.07 4.20 11.26
C ALA A 113 4.14 4.65 10.26
N SER A 114 4.49 3.85 9.26
CA SER A 114 5.63 4.14 8.37
C SER A 114 5.27 4.18 6.89
N LEU A 115 4.64 3.14 6.35
CA LEU A 115 4.40 3.01 4.92
C LEU A 115 3.35 4.00 4.42
N THR A 116 2.28 4.19 5.19
CA THR A 116 1.26 5.20 4.88
C THR A 116 1.85 6.60 4.80
N GLN A 117 2.75 6.96 5.73
CA GLN A 117 3.39 8.28 5.75
C GLN A 117 4.31 8.51 4.53
N ARG A 118 4.81 7.43 3.94
CA ARG A 118 5.60 7.44 2.71
C ARG A 118 4.73 7.39 1.45
N GLY A 119 3.41 7.38 1.58
CA GLY A 119 2.47 7.24 0.45
C GLY A 119 2.55 5.87 -0.25
N ILE A 120 2.92 4.82 0.48
CA ILE A 120 2.92 3.44 -0.02
C ILE A 120 1.52 2.84 0.21
N VAL A 121 1.00 2.18 -0.83
CA VAL A 121 -0.32 1.52 -0.84
C VAL A 121 -0.15 0.03 -1.08
N VAL A 122 -1.13 -0.79 -0.66
CA VAL A 122 -0.99 -2.26 -0.60
C VAL A 122 -0.71 -2.96 -1.93
N ASP A 123 -1.12 -2.35 -3.06
CA ASP A 123 -1.04 -2.98 -4.38
C ASP A 123 -0.02 -2.26 -5.28
N CYS A 124 0.89 -1.47 -4.70
CA CYS A 124 1.94 -0.84 -5.50
C CYS A 124 3.06 -1.84 -5.81
N PRO A 125 3.81 -1.64 -6.92
CA PRO A 125 4.86 -2.57 -7.34
C PRO A 125 5.93 -2.86 -6.30
N LEU A 126 6.21 -1.90 -5.40
CA LEU A 126 7.14 -2.11 -4.28
C LEU A 126 6.64 -3.20 -3.31
N VAL A 127 5.35 -3.21 -2.99
CA VAL A 127 4.77 -4.14 -2.03
C VAL A 127 4.65 -5.52 -2.66
N LEU A 128 4.31 -5.58 -3.96
CA LEU A 128 4.30 -6.84 -4.72
C LEU A 128 5.71 -7.46 -4.79
N LEU A 129 6.75 -6.66 -5.03
CA LEU A 129 8.14 -7.13 -4.96
C LEU A 129 8.50 -7.63 -3.55
N ALA A 130 8.10 -6.90 -2.51
CA ALA A 130 8.37 -7.28 -1.13
C ALA A 130 7.66 -8.59 -0.74
N GLU A 131 6.43 -8.79 -1.24
CA GLU A 131 5.68 -10.04 -1.07
C GLU A 131 6.38 -11.18 -1.80
N GLU A 132 6.74 -11.01 -3.07
CA GLU A 132 7.48 -12.03 -3.83
C GLU A 132 8.78 -12.43 -3.11
N ALA A 133 9.56 -11.45 -2.68
CA ALA A 133 10.80 -11.69 -1.95
C ALA A 133 10.57 -12.42 -0.61
N ALA A 134 9.50 -12.10 0.12
CA ALA A 134 9.13 -12.80 1.34
C ALA A 134 8.70 -14.24 1.05
N THR A 135 7.86 -14.45 0.04
CA THR A 135 7.35 -15.78 -0.36
C THR A 135 8.47 -16.75 -0.73
N VAL A 136 9.49 -16.28 -1.46
CA VAL A 136 10.63 -17.15 -1.84
C VAL A 136 11.71 -17.24 -0.77
N GLY A 137 11.68 -16.38 0.26
CA GLY A 137 12.70 -16.33 1.30
C GLY A 137 12.35 -17.11 2.56
N ILE A 138 11.07 -17.19 2.90
CA ILE A 138 10.59 -17.87 4.11
C ILE A 138 10.57 -19.37 3.86
N SER A 139 11.02 -20.13 4.86
CA SER A 139 11.06 -21.58 4.76
C SER A 139 9.66 -22.21 4.81
N LYS A 140 9.53 -23.39 4.18
CA LYS A 140 8.26 -24.13 4.14
C LYS A 140 7.78 -24.47 5.55
N THR A 141 8.71 -24.88 6.42
CA THR A 141 8.40 -25.23 7.82
C THR A 141 7.77 -24.06 8.57
N VAL A 142 8.30 -22.85 8.38
CA VAL A 142 7.74 -21.64 9.02
C VAL A 142 6.35 -21.32 8.48
N LEU A 143 6.12 -21.49 7.18
CA LEU A 143 4.81 -21.26 6.58
C LEU A 143 3.77 -22.26 7.08
N GLU A 144 4.13 -23.54 7.21
CA GLU A 144 3.27 -24.59 7.77
C GLU A 144 2.90 -24.29 9.22
N GLN A 145 3.87 -23.94 10.07
CA GLN A 145 3.62 -23.54 11.46
C GLN A 145 2.70 -22.31 11.59
N ARG A 146 2.83 -21.34 10.68
CA ARG A 146 1.93 -20.18 10.63
C ARG A 146 0.55 -20.57 10.13
N ALA A 147 0.48 -21.49 9.18
CA ALA A 147 -0.78 -21.97 8.64
C ALA A 147 -1.62 -22.66 9.73
N ASP A 148 -1.00 -23.43 10.61
CA ASP A 148 -1.68 -24.10 11.73
C ASP A 148 -2.35 -23.13 12.73
N ARG A 149 -1.95 -21.85 12.74
CA ARG A 149 -2.48 -20.81 13.64
C ARG A 149 -3.69 -20.09 13.06
N CYS A 150 -4.06 -20.37 11.81
CA CYS A 150 -5.13 -19.69 11.10
C CYS A 150 -5.99 -20.69 10.33
N LYS A 151 -7.29 -20.45 10.27
CA LYS A 151 -8.16 -21.28 9.43
C LYS A 151 -8.08 -20.82 7.98
N ASP A 152 -7.68 -21.73 7.09
CA ASP A 152 -7.58 -21.52 5.63
C ASP A 152 -6.83 -20.23 5.24
N PRO A 153 -5.57 -20.03 5.69
CA PRO A 153 -4.85 -18.79 5.45
C PRO A 153 -4.39 -18.68 4.00
N SER A 154 -4.48 -17.48 3.43
CA SER A 154 -3.92 -17.21 2.12
C SER A 154 -2.39 -17.11 2.18
N PRO A 155 -1.68 -17.39 1.06
CA PRO A 155 -0.22 -17.23 1.01
C PRO A 155 0.23 -15.82 1.42
N ALA A 156 -0.48 -14.78 0.96
CA ALA A 156 -0.21 -13.39 1.30
C ALA A 156 -0.28 -13.12 2.81
N LEU A 157 -1.26 -13.71 3.51
CA LEU A 157 -1.39 -13.60 4.97
C LEU A 157 -0.15 -14.17 5.68
N LEU A 158 0.33 -15.34 5.24
CA LEU A 158 1.44 -16.05 5.90
C LEU A 158 2.76 -15.30 5.82
N VAL A 159 2.97 -14.51 4.76
CA VAL A 159 4.21 -13.75 4.50
C VAL A 159 4.08 -12.26 4.81
N TYR A 160 2.90 -11.80 5.24
CA TYR A 160 2.61 -10.39 5.46
C TYR A 160 3.59 -9.70 6.42
N PRO A 161 4.01 -10.30 7.55
CA PRO A 161 4.96 -9.66 8.45
C PRO A 161 6.28 -9.27 7.76
N GLU A 162 6.85 -10.18 6.99
CA GLU A 162 8.08 -9.97 6.24
C GLU A 162 7.87 -9.03 5.05
N THR A 163 6.73 -9.15 4.36
CA THR A 163 6.32 -8.22 3.28
C THR A 163 6.35 -6.78 3.77
N VAL A 164 5.74 -6.49 4.92
CA VAL A 164 5.74 -5.15 5.51
C VAL A 164 7.15 -4.70 5.92
N ARG A 165 7.95 -5.59 6.51
CA ARG A 165 9.32 -5.28 6.92
C ARG A 165 10.22 -4.97 5.71
N LEU A 166 10.14 -5.77 4.65
CA LEU A 166 10.85 -5.54 3.39
C LEU A 166 10.38 -4.25 2.73
N ALA A 167 9.08 -4.02 2.56
CA ALA A 167 8.58 -2.76 2.01
C ALA A 167 9.05 -1.54 2.82
N ARG A 168 9.15 -1.65 4.16
CA ARG A 168 9.70 -0.60 5.03
C ARG A 168 11.20 -0.39 4.84
N LEU A 169 11.96 -1.46 4.62
CA LEU A 169 13.39 -1.38 4.32
C LEU A 169 13.61 -0.69 2.96
N LEU A 170 12.95 -1.18 1.91
CA LEU A 170 13.13 -0.72 0.53
C LEU A 170 12.64 0.70 0.31
N SER A 171 11.70 1.19 1.13
CA SER A 171 11.24 2.59 1.12
C SER A 171 11.91 3.47 2.17
N ARG A 172 12.94 3.00 2.89
CA ARG A 172 13.63 3.79 3.93
C ARG A 172 14.59 4.77 3.26
N PRO A 173 14.49 6.10 3.49
CA PRO A 173 15.37 7.09 2.87
C PRO A 173 16.86 6.77 3.04
N SER A 174 17.30 6.45 4.27
CA SER A 174 18.71 6.11 4.52
C SER A 174 19.20 4.85 3.81
N PHE A 175 18.30 3.88 3.56
CA PHE A 175 18.64 2.70 2.76
C PHE A 175 18.81 3.08 1.29
N LEU A 176 17.89 3.87 0.73
CA LEU A 176 17.97 4.38 -0.63
C LEU A 176 19.23 5.24 -0.84
N ASP A 177 19.54 6.14 0.10
CA ASP A 177 20.76 6.96 0.07
C ASP A 177 22.02 6.08 0.04
N SER A 178 22.06 5.02 0.85
CA SER A 178 23.20 4.09 0.87
C SER A 178 23.32 3.31 -0.44
N MET A 179 22.20 2.88 -1.02
CA MET A 179 22.19 2.06 -2.24
C MET A 179 22.47 2.87 -3.50
N LEU A 180 22.03 4.12 -3.55
CA LEU A 180 22.20 5.03 -4.68
C LEU A 180 23.42 5.96 -4.51
N GLY A 181 24.10 5.89 -3.36
CA GLY A 181 25.34 6.62 -3.09
C GLY A 181 26.57 6.06 -3.83
N THR A 182 27.74 6.58 -3.49
CA THR A 182 29.02 6.26 -4.15
C THR A 182 29.74 5.05 -3.57
N GLU A 183 29.12 4.36 -2.61
CA GLU A 183 29.74 3.21 -1.95
C GLU A 183 30.06 2.05 -2.93
N PRO A 184 31.11 1.25 -2.67
CA PRO A 184 31.45 0.10 -3.51
C PRO A 184 30.32 -0.94 -3.60
N ALA A 185 30.18 -1.58 -4.76
CA ALA A 185 29.14 -2.59 -5.00
C ALA A 185 29.19 -3.76 -4.00
N ALA A 186 30.39 -4.21 -3.61
CA ALA A 186 30.57 -5.27 -2.62
C ALA A 186 30.03 -4.86 -1.24
N TRP A 187 30.27 -3.63 -0.81
CA TRP A 187 29.74 -3.09 0.45
C TRP A 187 28.22 -2.98 0.42
N LYS A 188 27.66 -2.50 -0.70
CA LYS A 188 26.21 -2.40 -0.90
C LYS A 188 25.56 -3.79 -0.82
N ARG A 189 26.11 -4.78 -1.53
CA ARG A 189 25.61 -6.15 -1.52
C ARG A 189 25.63 -6.76 -0.11
N ALA A 190 26.74 -6.63 0.61
CA ALA A 190 26.86 -7.10 1.99
C ALA A 190 25.86 -6.41 2.93
N THR A 191 25.60 -5.11 2.72
CA THR A 191 24.58 -4.38 3.47
C THR A 191 23.18 -4.91 3.19
N VAL A 192 22.84 -5.17 1.92
CA VAL A 192 21.54 -5.74 1.54
C VAL A 192 21.38 -7.13 2.15
N GLU A 193 22.40 -7.99 2.03
CA GLU A 193 22.39 -9.33 2.63
C GLU A 193 22.10 -9.28 4.12
N ARG A 194 22.81 -8.44 4.86
CA ARG A 194 22.58 -8.24 6.30
C ARG A 194 21.16 -7.77 6.60
N GLU A 195 20.67 -6.75 5.89
CA GLU A 195 19.33 -6.19 6.15
C GLU A 195 18.21 -7.18 5.80
N VAL A 196 18.35 -7.94 4.70
CA VAL A 196 17.37 -8.98 4.30
C VAL A 196 17.36 -10.12 5.32
N SER A 197 18.52 -10.60 5.74
CA SER A 197 18.63 -11.67 6.75
C SER A 197 18.04 -11.27 8.11
N MET A 198 18.08 -9.98 8.49
CA MET A 198 17.40 -9.49 9.70
C MET A 198 15.87 -9.46 9.58
N VAL A 199 15.32 -9.44 8.37
CA VAL A 199 13.88 -9.40 8.15
C VAL A 199 13.28 -10.80 8.19
N LEU A 200 13.94 -11.76 7.54
CA LEU A 200 13.46 -13.13 7.40
C LEU A 200 13.59 -13.92 8.72
N PRO A 201 12.70 -14.89 8.96
CA PRO A 201 12.85 -15.83 10.07
C PRO A 201 14.13 -16.65 9.93
N ASP A 202 14.82 -16.87 11.05
CA ASP A 202 15.97 -17.77 11.11
C ASP A 202 15.46 -19.22 11.10
N ALA A 203 15.70 -19.92 9.99
CA ALA A 203 15.33 -21.32 9.81
C ALA A 203 16.35 -22.01 8.90
N LEU A 204 16.68 -23.27 9.22
CA LEU A 204 17.70 -24.06 8.50
C LEU A 204 17.36 -24.28 7.02
N ASP A 205 16.07 -24.35 6.70
CA ASP A 205 15.52 -24.53 5.36
C ASP A 205 15.09 -23.20 4.70
N ALA A 206 15.47 -22.05 5.27
CA ALA A 206 15.17 -20.75 4.67
C ALA A 206 15.99 -20.52 3.40
N GLU A 207 15.32 -20.11 2.34
CA GLU A 207 15.96 -19.73 1.08
C GLU A 207 16.25 -18.22 1.03
N ALA A 208 16.86 -17.68 2.10
CA ALA A 208 17.14 -16.25 2.24
C ALA A 208 17.93 -15.66 1.05
N TRP A 209 18.76 -16.48 0.39
CA TRP A 209 19.50 -16.12 -0.82
C TRP A 209 18.58 -15.75 -2.00
N ARG A 210 17.36 -16.33 -2.10
CA ARG A 210 16.38 -15.99 -3.14
C ARG A 210 15.76 -14.62 -2.89
N ALA A 211 15.38 -14.34 -1.64
CA ALA A 211 14.90 -13.03 -1.24
C ALA A 211 15.98 -11.96 -1.46
N LEU A 212 17.22 -12.26 -1.08
CA LEU A 212 18.38 -11.42 -1.35
C LEU A 212 18.53 -11.16 -2.86
N ALA A 213 18.40 -12.18 -3.71
CA ALA A 213 18.49 -12.00 -5.15
C ALA A 213 17.41 -11.05 -5.68
N ARG A 214 16.16 -11.14 -5.20
CA ARG A 214 15.07 -10.23 -5.57
C ARG A 214 15.33 -8.79 -5.14
N VAL A 215 15.73 -8.60 -3.88
CA VAL A 215 16.04 -7.28 -3.35
C VAL A 215 17.27 -6.69 -4.04
N TRP A 216 18.29 -7.50 -4.33
CA TRP A 216 19.48 -7.05 -5.01
C TRP A 216 19.18 -6.64 -6.45
N GLN A 217 18.35 -7.40 -7.17
CA GLN A 217 17.92 -7.02 -8.51
C GLN A 217 17.20 -5.66 -8.50
N PHE A 218 16.31 -5.43 -7.52
CA PHE A 218 15.68 -4.12 -7.33
C PHE A 218 16.71 -2.99 -7.12
N VAL A 219 17.76 -3.22 -6.33
CA VAL A 219 18.81 -2.22 -6.12
C VAL A 219 19.56 -1.93 -7.42
N LEU A 220 19.89 -2.95 -8.20
CA LEU A 220 20.56 -2.78 -9.50
C LEU A 220 19.66 -2.01 -10.47
N ASP A 221 18.40 -2.40 -10.60
CA ASP A 221 17.44 -1.73 -11.48
C ASP A 221 17.28 -0.25 -11.10
N LEU A 222 17.20 0.08 -9.80
CA LEU A 222 17.15 1.47 -9.35
C LEU A 222 18.43 2.25 -9.70
N GLN A 223 19.61 1.64 -9.54
CA GLN A 223 20.87 2.28 -9.92
C GLN A 223 20.93 2.55 -11.42
N ASP A 224 20.47 1.59 -12.23
CA ASP A 224 20.41 1.73 -13.69
C ASP A 224 19.46 2.86 -14.09
N VAL A 225 18.24 2.89 -13.54
CA VAL A 225 17.25 3.96 -13.80
C VAL A 225 17.79 5.34 -13.42
N VAL A 226 18.45 5.47 -12.26
CA VAL A 226 19.06 6.73 -11.83
C VAL A 226 20.24 7.12 -12.73
N ARG A 227 21.10 6.17 -13.12
CA ARG A 227 22.22 6.43 -14.02
C ARG A 227 21.72 6.90 -15.38
N ASP A 228 20.72 6.23 -15.94
CA ASP A 228 20.16 6.53 -17.25
C ASP A 228 19.47 7.90 -17.24
N GLY A 229 18.75 8.23 -16.17
CA GLY A 229 18.20 9.58 -15.96
C GLY A 229 19.27 10.66 -15.96
N HIS A 230 20.41 10.44 -15.30
CA HIS A 230 21.54 11.40 -15.32
C HIS A 230 22.14 11.55 -16.72
N LEU A 231 22.32 10.44 -17.44
CA LEU A 231 22.90 10.43 -18.78
C LEU A 231 22.00 11.14 -19.80
N LEU A 232 20.69 10.97 -19.68
CA LEU A 232 19.70 11.54 -20.59
C LEU A 232 19.22 12.94 -20.17
N GLY A 233 19.52 13.38 -18.95
CA GLY A 233 19.02 14.64 -18.40
C GLY A 233 17.51 14.64 -18.14
N THR A 234 16.90 13.46 -17.97
CA THR A 234 15.46 13.29 -17.74
C THR A 234 15.16 12.81 -16.32
N LEU A 235 13.92 12.99 -15.88
CA LEU A 235 13.45 12.38 -14.65
C LEU A 235 13.57 10.84 -14.76
N PRO A 236 14.16 10.15 -13.78
CA PRO A 236 14.23 8.69 -13.79
C PRO A 236 12.83 8.08 -13.69
N ASP A 237 12.53 7.11 -14.56
CA ASP A 237 11.26 6.37 -14.55
C ASP A 237 11.31 5.20 -13.57
N ASP A 238 10.86 5.45 -12.35
CA ASP A 238 10.85 4.47 -11.28
C ASP A 238 9.48 3.79 -11.13
N ARG A 239 9.38 2.57 -11.66
CA ARG A 239 8.18 1.74 -11.56
C ARG A 239 7.74 1.41 -10.13
N TRP A 240 8.65 1.40 -9.15
CA TRP A 240 8.32 1.13 -7.75
C TRP A 240 7.89 2.37 -7.01
N ASN A 241 8.13 3.55 -7.62
CA ASN A 241 7.83 4.84 -7.05
C ASN A 241 8.34 4.90 -5.62
N VAL A 242 9.67 4.89 -5.46
CA VAL A 242 10.47 5.00 -4.22
C VAL A 242 11.57 6.05 -4.34
N LEU A 243 12.02 6.40 -5.56
CA LEU A 243 13.03 7.42 -5.79
C LEU A 243 12.64 8.79 -5.22
N ARG A 244 11.34 9.13 -5.15
CA ARG A 244 10.89 10.36 -4.48
C ARG A 244 11.29 10.46 -2.99
N LEU A 245 11.66 9.33 -2.37
CA LEU A 245 12.09 9.23 -0.98
C LEU A 245 13.61 9.31 -0.82
N TRP A 246 14.36 9.25 -1.94
CA TRP A 246 15.81 9.37 -1.96
C TRP A 246 16.24 10.83 -1.92
N SER A 247 17.25 11.16 -1.12
CA SER A 247 17.70 12.55 -0.92
C SER A 247 18.25 13.22 -2.19
N GLY A 248 18.70 12.44 -3.18
CA GLY A 248 19.21 12.95 -4.45
C GLY A 248 18.12 13.30 -5.47
N PHE A 249 16.87 12.86 -5.25
CA PHE A 249 15.78 13.04 -6.22
C PHE A 249 15.43 14.51 -6.54
N PRO A 250 15.45 15.47 -5.59
CA PRO A 250 15.19 16.87 -5.89
C PRO A 250 16.09 17.47 -6.98
N LYS A 251 17.32 16.95 -7.15
CA LYS A 251 18.25 17.42 -8.19
C LYS A 251 17.70 17.20 -9.60
N PHE A 252 16.93 16.14 -9.81
CA PHE A 252 16.27 15.87 -11.07
C PHE A 252 15.04 16.76 -11.31
N GLN A 253 14.30 17.09 -10.25
CA GLN A 253 13.16 18.00 -10.35
C GLN A 253 13.61 19.42 -10.71
N SER A 254 14.74 19.88 -10.18
CA SER A 254 15.31 21.19 -10.52
C SER A 254 15.92 21.26 -11.92
N ALA A 255 16.35 20.13 -12.49
CA ALA A 255 16.93 20.06 -13.83
C ALA A 255 15.87 19.96 -14.95
N GLY A 256 14.62 19.65 -14.61
CA GLY A 256 13.57 19.25 -15.55
C GLY A 256 12.47 20.27 -15.85
N VAL A 257 12.62 21.56 -15.54
CA VAL A 257 11.62 22.58 -15.90
C VAL A 257 12.26 23.82 -16.53
N PRO A 258 12.28 23.97 -17.86
CA PRO A 258 12.13 25.29 -18.45
C PRO A 258 10.74 25.79 -18.05
N GLN A 259 10.66 26.90 -17.32
CA GLN A 259 9.40 27.57 -17.07
C GLN A 259 8.74 27.88 -18.42
N VAL A 260 7.52 27.35 -18.64
CA VAL A 260 6.70 27.65 -19.81
C VAL A 260 6.35 29.15 -19.89
N ASP A 261 6.58 29.90 -18.82
CA ASP A 261 6.38 31.36 -18.73
C ASP A 261 7.52 32.22 -19.33
N GLN A 262 8.53 31.63 -19.99
CA GLN A 262 9.57 32.39 -20.70
C GLN A 262 9.40 32.42 -22.22
N LEU A 263 8.25 31.97 -22.74
CA LEU A 263 7.92 31.99 -24.17
C LEU A 263 6.56 32.65 -24.49
N MET A 264 6.09 33.57 -23.66
CA MET A 264 5.03 34.52 -24.03
C MET A 264 5.50 35.96 -23.87
#